data_AF-A0A2G2ZZA1-F1
#
_entry.id   AF-A0A2G2ZZA1-F1
#
_cell.length_a   1.000
_cell.length_b   1.000
_cell.length_c   1.000
_cell.angle_alpha   90.00
_cell.angle_beta   90.00
_cell.angle_gamma   90.00
#
_symmetry.space_group_name_H-M   'P 1'
#
loop_
_entity.id
_entity.type
_entity.pdbx_description
1 polymer ?
#
loop_
_entity_poly.entity_id
_entity_poly.type
_entity_poly.pdbx_seq_one_letter_code
_entity_poly.pdbx_strand_id
1 'polypeptide(L)'
;MLGSVLSTNSNAFCLHAEAQRSKPAHMEMDLREEYAHAFRTESYTDFWTRVLALAENISSPTKIVGSTSAARLPSYRLFVEHLLDPDQPTVTRILGLIHTHRETHSILSEYFSQTAEASLLCSLLLKDVQRTRSRYKSLKSALDSLQKTPYSPKSHMPKIMTRLTKFCNSLNPLVSSTSSPLRFKTVQASCSKLLKSIELRRNKTNAKLQLIKKFQRSSVVFVMALTISLTVIVATHALALIVAAPTLMIGSFQLMSTKKLARSSAQLDIAAKGTYILIRDLDTISRLVGRLNDELEDLQAIIRFWLVRGGDPVQLQLQASG
;
A
#
# COMPACT_ATOMS: atom_id res chain seq x y z
N MET A 1 8.43 -26.65 20.70
CA MET A 1 9.22 -27.87 21.01
C MET A 1 8.45 -29.06 20.47
N LEU A 2 9.06 -29.73 19.47
CA LEU A 2 8.99 -31.15 19.08
C LEU A 2 7.72 -32.01 19.30
N GLY A 3 7.40 -32.79 18.25
CA GLY A 3 6.78 -34.13 18.35
C GLY A 3 5.57 -34.30 17.44
N SER A 4 5.72 -34.63 16.15
CA SER A 4 5.75 -35.99 15.59
C SER A 4 4.54 -36.87 15.92
N VAL A 5 3.73 -37.18 14.89
CA VAL A 5 2.93 -38.41 14.84
C VAL A 5 3.31 -39.14 13.55
N LEU A 6 3.64 -40.41 13.73
CA LEU A 6 4.23 -41.38 12.81
C LEU A 6 3.17 -42.37 12.32
N SER A 7 3.35 -42.87 11.08
CA SER A 7 3.13 -44.28 10.65
C SER A 7 1.67 -44.76 10.53
N THR A 8 1.20 -45.62 9.61
CA THR A 8 1.70 -46.56 8.58
C THR A 8 0.49 -46.83 7.66
N ASN A 9 0.61 -47.14 6.36
CA ASN A 9 0.61 -48.49 5.74
C ASN A 9 0.01 -48.26 4.32
N SER A 10 0.27 -48.97 3.23
CA SER A 10 1.04 -50.17 2.91
C SER A 10 1.23 -50.16 1.38
N ASN A 11 2.42 -50.53 0.90
CA ASN A 11 2.65 -50.83 -0.51
C ASN A 11 2.16 -52.25 -0.81
N ALA A 12 1.39 -52.42 -1.91
CA ALA A 12 1.58 -53.44 -2.94
C ALA A 12 0.26 -53.78 -3.65
N PHE A 13 0.11 -53.30 -4.89
CA PHE A 13 -0.38 -54.14 -5.98
C PHE A 13 0.09 -53.55 -7.32
N CYS A 14 1.19 -54.08 -7.84
CA CYS A 14 1.64 -53.86 -9.21
C CYS A 14 0.84 -54.77 -10.14
N LEU A 15 0.09 -54.21 -11.10
CA LEU A 15 -0.12 -54.84 -12.39
C LEU A 15 -0.11 -53.78 -13.50
N HIS A 16 0.64 -54.13 -14.55
CA HIS A 16 0.96 -53.41 -15.77
C HIS A 16 -0.19 -52.69 -16.46
N ALA A 17 0.06 -51.43 -16.87
CA ALA A 17 -0.37 -50.90 -18.16
C ALA A 17 0.48 -49.67 -18.53
N GLU A 18 1.40 -49.87 -19.46
CA GLU A 18 2.28 -48.86 -20.03
C GLU A 18 1.61 -48.30 -21.29
N ALA A 19 1.06 -47.08 -21.24
CA ALA A 19 0.82 -46.26 -22.44
C ALA A 19 0.47 -44.80 -22.08
N GLN A 20 1.24 -43.88 -22.67
CA GLN A 20 0.98 -42.44 -22.81
C GLN A 20 1.04 -41.56 -21.55
N ARG A 21 2.27 -41.23 -21.16
CA ARG A 21 2.59 -40.12 -20.28
C ARG A 21 2.36 -38.80 -21.02
N SER A 22 1.14 -38.27 -20.96
CA SER A 22 0.88 -36.87 -21.31
C SER A 22 1.73 -35.98 -20.40
N LYS A 23 2.62 -35.18 -21.00
CA LYS A 23 3.41 -34.16 -20.33
C LYS A 23 2.45 -33.28 -19.52
N PRO A 24 2.60 -33.13 -18.19
CA PRO A 24 1.73 -32.22 -17.46
C PRO A 24 1.98 -30.83 -18.03
N ALA A 25 0.92 -30.21 -18.58
CA ALA A 25 0.94 -28.80 -18.91
C ALA A 25 1.39 -28.08 -17.63
N HIS A 26 2.56 -27.45 -17.71
CA HIS A 26 3.06 -26.62 -16.63
C HIS A 26 2.00 -25.53 -16.46
N MET A 27 1.17 -25.64 -15.42
CA MET A 27 0.20 -24.62 -15.05
C MET A 27 1.08 -23.45 -14.59
N GLU A 28 1.44 -22.57 -15.52
CA GLU A 28 2.12 -21.32 -15.22
C GLU A 28 1.11 -20.51 -14.40
N MET A 29 1.21 -20.64 -13.07
CA MET A 29 0.42 -19.87 -12.14
C MET A 29 0.69 -18.41 -12.45
N ASP A 30 -0.30 -17.70 -13.03
CA ASP A 30 -0.15 -16.29 -13.33
C ASP A 30 -0.13 -15.55 -11.99
N LEU A 31 1.08 -15.33 -11.47
CA LEU A 31 1.34 -14.59 -10.24
C LEU A 31 0.63 -13.23 -10.23
N ARG A 32 0.27 -12.66 -11.39
CA ARG A 32 -0.49 -11.42 -11.48
C ARG A 32 -1.97 -11.61 -11.16
N GLU A 33 -2.59 -12.71 -11.57
CA GLU A 33 -3.97 -13.02 -11.19
C GLU A 33 -4.06 -13.32 -9.70
N GLU A 34 -3.12 -14.11 -9.17
CA GLU A 34 -3.08 -14.41 -7.74
C GLU A 34 -2.84 -13.15 -6.90
N TYR A 35 -1.91 -12.28 -7.33
CA TYR A 35 -1.70 -10.99 -6.70
C TYR A 35 -2.96 -10.11 -6.78
N ALA A 36 -3.64 -10.04 -7.93
CA ALA A 36 -4.88 -9.26 -8.06
C ALA A 36 -5.99 -9.80 -7.16
N HIS A 37 -6.13 -11.12 -7.03
CA HIS A 37 -7.08 -11.76 -6.13
C HIS A 37 -6.78 -11.49 -4.65
N ALA A 38 -5.50 -11.40 -4.26
CA ALA A 38 -5.11 -11.09 -2.88
C ALA A 38 -5.58 -9.68 -2.44
N PHE A 39 -5.71 -8.72 -3.36
CA PHE A 39 -6.15 -7.35 -3.05
C PHE A 39 -7.65 -7.11 -3.31
N ARG A 40 -8.31 -7.96 -4.12
CA ARG A 40 -9.73 -7.81 -4.48
C ARG A 40 -10.61 -8.77 -3.68
N THR A 41 -10.63 -8.56 -2.36
CA THR A 41 -11.51 -9.30 -1.44
C THR A 41 -12.99 -8.94 -1.65
N GLU A 42 -13.90 -9.76 -1.14
CA GLU A 42 -15.34 -9.41 -1.12
C GLU A 42 -15.63 -8.10 -0.38
N SER A 43 -14.83 -7.76 0.63
CA SER A 43 -14.93 -6.47 1.31
C SER A 43 -14.49 -5.29 0.44
N TYR A 44 -13.53 -5.50 -0.46
CA TYR A 44 -13.13 -4.50 -1.46
C TYR A 44 -14.28 -4.26 -2.45
N THR A 45 -14.92 -5.32 -2.94
CA THR A 45 -16.04 -5.18 -3.88
C THR A 45 -17.26 -4.52 -3.24
N ASP A 46 -17.65 -4.87 -2.01
CA ASP A 46 -18.75 -4.21 -1.28
C ASP A 46 -18.43 -2.74 -0.96
N PHE A 47 -17.18 -2.41 -0.64
CA PHE A 47 -16.77 -1.01 -0.48
C PHE A 47 -16.97 -0.24 -1.78
N TRP A 48 -16.52 -0.81 -2.91
CA TRP A 48 -16.58 -0.16 -4.21
C TRP A 48 -17.98 0.04 -4.75
N THR A 49 -18.89 -0.94 -4.57
CA THR A 49 -20.29 -0.78 -4.95
C THR A 49 -20.94 0.39 -4.21
N ARG A 50 -20.63 0.57 -2.92
CA ARG A 50 -21.12 1.69 -2.11
C ARG A 50 -20.55 3.03 -2.55
N VAL A 51 -19.26 3.08 -2.89
CA VAL A 51 -18.60 4.31 -3.39
C VAL A 51 -19.20 4.74 -4.72
N LEU A 52 -19.41 3.81 -5.65
CA LEU A 52 -20.03 4.09 -6.95
C LEU A 52 -21.48 4.55 -6.80
N ALA A 53 -22.28 3.87 -5.97
CA ALA A 53 -23.66 4.28 -5.69
C ALA A 53 -23.73 5.68 -5.07
N LEU A 54 -22.78 6.02 -4.19
CA LEU A 54 -22.69 7.36 -3.60
C LEU A 54 -22.26 8.41 -4.64
N ALA A 55 -21.37 8.07 -5.56
CA ALA A 55 -20.94 8.96 -6.64
C ALA A 55 -22.07 9.25 -7.64
N GLU A 56 -22.87 8.24 -7.99
CA GLU A 56 -24.03 8.33 -8.89
C GLU A 56 -25.15 9.19 -8.28
N ASN A 57 -25.46 9.02 -6.99
CA ASN A 57 -26.47 9.83 -6.29
C ASN A 57 -26.11 11.32 -6.15
N ILE A 58 -24.85 11.70 -6.40
CA ILE A 58 -24.33 13.05 -6.20
C ILE A 58 -24.02 13.75 -7.54
N SER A 59 -24.22 13.09 -8.69
CA SER A 59 -23.88 13.61 -10.03
C SER A 59 -25.02 13.44 -11.05
N SER A 60 -25.42 14.51 -11.74
CA SER A 60 -26.10 14.43 -13.05
C SER A 60 -25.16 13.80 -14.11
N PRO A 61 -25.67 13.29 -15.26
CA PRO A 61 -25.04 12.20 -16.01
C PRO A 61 -23.93 12.69 -16.94
N THR A 62 -22.81 13.14 -16.38
CA THR A 62 -21.56 13.15 -17.14
C THR A 62 -20.96 11.78 -16.98
N LYS A 63 -21.21 10.90 -17.97
CA LYS A 63 -20.71 9.52 -18.11
C LYS A 63 -19.55 9.20 -17.18
N ILE A 64 -19.86 8.78 -15.95
CA ILE A 64 -19.01 7.85 -15.23
C ILE A 64 -19.17 6.59 -16.05
N VAL A 65 -18.29 6.41 -17.04
CA VAL A 65 -18.14 5.12 -17.71
C VAL A 65 -18.04 4.13 -16.57
N GLY A 66 -19.10 3.33 -16.38
CA GLY A 66 -19.19 2.37 -15.29
C GLY A 66 -17.85 1.68 -15.22
N SER A 67 -17.17 1.78 -14.07
CA SER A 67 -15.81 1.30 -13.94
C SER A 67 -15.84 -0.23 -13.94
N THR A 68 -15.99 -0.80 -15.14
CA THR A 68 -15.66 -2.18 -15.51
C THR A 68 -14.15 -2.43 -15.38
N SER A 69 -13.37 -1.43 -14.94
CA SER A 69 -11.95 -1.55 -14.58
C SER A 69 -11.73 -2.66 -13.54
N ALA A 70 -12.68 -2.88 -12.62
CA ALA A 70 -12.58 -3.98 -11.66
C ALA A 70 -12.51 -5.39 -12.30
N ALA A 71 -13.11 -5.57 -13.48
CA ALA A 71 -13.20 -6.86 -14.15
C ALA A 71 -12.10 -7.12 -15.20
N ARG A 72 -11.24 -6.14 -15.56
CA ARG A 72 -10.28 -6.27 -16.66
C ARG A 72 -9.00 -5.46 -16.50
N LEU A 73 -8.15 -5.76 -15.52
CA LEU A 73 -6.77 -5.25 -15.55
C LEU A 73 -5.77 -6.41 -15.68
N PRO A 74 -5.42 -6.83 -16.91
CA PRO A 74 -4.43 -7.89 -17.16
C PRO A 74 -2.98 -7.39 -17.07
N SER A 75 -2.74 -6.12 -16.69
CA SER A 75 -1.38 -5.59 -16.65
C SER A 75 -1.16 -4.58 -15.53
N TYR A 76 0.05 -4.67 -14.97
CA TYR A 76 0.63 -3.73 -14.01
C TYR A 76 0.49 -2.25 -14.39
N ARG A 77 0.44 -1.95 -15.69
CA ARG A 77 0.29 -0.59 -16.21
C ARG A 77 -1.07 0.02 -15.87
N LEU A 78 -2.12 -0.79 -15.92
CA LEU A 78 -3.48 -0.35 -15.61
C LEU A 78 -3.70 -0.21 -14.09
N PHE A 79 -2.97 -0.98 -13.27
CA PHE A 79 -2.96 -0.85 -11.81
C PHE A 79 -2.41 0.51 -11.35
N VAL A 80 -1.37 1.03 -12.02
CA VAL A 80 -0.79 2.36 -11.73
C VAL A 80 -1.74 3.50 -12.06
N GLU A 81 -2.53 3.36 -13.13
CA GLU A 81 -3.48 4.39 -13.56
C GLU A 81 -4.70 4.50 -12.63
N HIS A 82 -5.01 3.43 -11.88
CA HIS A 82 -6.14 3.36 -10.95
C HIS A 82 -5.69 3.15 -9.49
N LEU A 83 -4.43 3.47 -9.16
CA LEU A 83 -3.81 3.12 -7.87
C LEU A 83 -4.41 3.88 -6.68
N LEU A 84 -5.04 5.03 -6.97
CA LEU A 84 -5.72 5.88 -6.02
C LEU A 84 -7.21 5.97 -6.33
N ASP A 85 -7.80 4.92 -6.88
CA ASP A 85 -9.25 4.83 -6.96
C ASP A 85 -9.80 4.46 -5.55
N PRO A 86 -10.81 5.17 -5.01
CA PRO A 86 -11.40 6.40 -5.54
C PRO A 86 -10.48 7.60 -5.37
N ASP A 87 -10.49 8.50 -6.36
CA ASP A 87 -9.58 9.64 -6.42
C ASP A 87 -9.67 10.57 -5.19
N GLN A 88 -8.62 11.37 -4.98
CA GLN A 88 -8.55 12.29 -3.83
C GLN A 88 -9.75 13.25 -3.72
N PRO A 89 -10.28 13.82 -4.82
CA PRO A 89 -11.53 14.57 -4.79
C PRO A 89 -12.72 13.75 -4.26
N THR A 90 -12.89 12.50 -4.72
CA THR A 90 -13.96 11.63 -4.25
C THR A 90 -13.79 11.27 -2.78
N VAL A 91 -12.58 10.94 -2.33
CA VAL A 91 -12.28 10.70 -0.90
C VAL A 91 -12.61 11.94 -0.06
N THR A 92 -12.18 13.12 -0.49
CA THR A 92 -12.47 14.40 0.19
C THR A 92 -13.98 14.62 0.32
N ARG A 93 -14.73 14.38 -0.75
CA ARG A 93 -16.19 14.49 -0.76
C ARG A 93 -16.85 13.48 0.17
N ILE A 94 -16.42 12.21 0.14
CA ILE A 94 -16.91 11.16 1.05
C ILE A 94 -16.67 11.56 2.50
N LEU A 95 -15.47 12.03 2.84
CA LEU A 95 -15.15 12.50 4.20
C LEU A 95 -16.08 13.62 4.64
N GLY A 96 -16.37 14.58 3.76
CA GLY A 96 -17.31 15.68 4.03
C GLY A 96 -18.75 15.23 4.33
N LEU A 97 -19.18 14.09 3.78
CA LEU A 97 -20.51 13.52 4.05
C LEU A 97 -20.55 12.75 5.39
N ILE A 98 -19.41 12.27 5.87
CA ILE A 98 -19.35 11.51 7.12
C ILE A 98 -19.45 12.49 8.29
N HIS A 99 -20.54 12.37 9.07
CA HIS A 99 -20.72 13.06 10.35
C HIS A 99 -19.71 12.57 11.41
N THR A 100 -18.48 13.07 11.30
CA THR A 100 -17.37 12.87 12.24
C THR A 100 -17.12 14.14 13.04
N HIS A 101 -16.52 14.00 14.22
CA HIS A 101 -16.08 15.14 15.00
C HIS A 101 -15.01 15.92 14.21
N ARG A 102 -15.07 17.27 14.20
CA ARG A 102 -14.20 18.14 13.39
C ARG A 102 -12.70 17.78 13.50
N GLU A 103 -12.22 17.51 14.72
CA GLU A 103 -10.82 17.12 14.96
C GLU A 103 -10.45 15.76 14.37
N THR A 104 -11.37 14.79 14.30
CA THR A 104 -11.14 13.48 13.68
C THR A 104 -11.14 13.62 12.17
N HIS A 105 -12.06 14.42 11.64
CA HIS A 105 -12.16 14.70 10.22
C HIS A 105 -10.86 15.28 9.65
N SER A 106 -10.26 16.27 10.33
CA SER A 106 -9.01 16.88 9.88
C SER A 106 -7.86 15.88 9.82
N ILE A 107 -7.77 14.97 10.80
CA ILE A 107 -6.71 13.95 10.86
C ILE A 107 -6.90 12.89 9.77
N LEU A 108 -8.14 12.46 9.53
CA LEU A 108 -8.43 11.52 8.45
C LEU A 108 -8.15 12.15 7.09
N SER A 109 -8.51 13.42 6.89
CA SER A 109 -8.18 14.16 5.67
C SER A 109 -6.66 14.25 5.46
N GLU A 110 -5.90 14.56 6.50
CA GLU A 110 -4.43 14.59 6.42
C GLU A 110 -3.87 13.18 6.14
N TYR A 111 -4.45 12.14 6.75
CA TYR A 111 -4.09 10.75 6.48
C TYR A 111 -4.25 10.39 5.00
N PHE A 112 -5.42 10.61 4.41
CA PHE A 112 -5.65 10.28 3.00
C PHE A 112 -4.81 11.13 2.04
N SER A 113 -4.52 12.38 2.39
CA SER A 113 -3.63 13.25 1.60
C SER A 113 -2.18 12.74 1.62
N GLN A 114 -1.65 12.43 2.81
CA GLN A 114 -0.27 11.95 2.97
C GLN A 114 -0.07 10.56 2.33
N THR A 115 -1.05 9.65 2.46
CA THR A 115 -0.96 8.34 1.79
C THR A 115 -1.05 8.44 0.28
N ALA A 116 -1.79 9.41 -0.27
CA ALA A 116 -1.79 9.68 -1.71
C ALA A 116 -0.47 10.28 -2.20
N GLU A 117 0.16 11.19 -1.45
CA GLU A 117 1.49 11.69 -1.79
C GLU A 117 2.52 10.56 -1.83
N ALA A 118 2.49 9.65 -0.85
CA ALA A 118 3.35 8.47 -0.84
C ALA A 118 3.08 7.53 -2.03
N SER A 119 1.82 7.31 -2.37
CA SER A 119 1.41 6.51 -3.53
C SER A 119 1.89 7.11 -4.87
N LEU A 120 1.78 8.43 -5.02
CA LEU A 120 2.30 9.15 -6.18
C LEU A 120 3.83 8.98 -6.28
N LEU A 121 4.54 9.12 -5.16
CA LEU A 121 5.99 8.92 -5.12
C LEU A 121 6.38 7.50 -5.55
N CYS A 122 5.69 6.47 -5.04
CA CYS A 122 5.89 5.08 -5.46
C CYS A 122 5.58 4.85 -6.95
N SER A 123 4.55 5.51 -7.48
CA SER A 123 4.19 5.44 -8.91
C SER A 123 5.27 6.07 -9.80
N LEU A 124 5.91 7.14 -9.34
CA LEU A 124 7.04 7.77 -10.02
C LEU A 124 8.28 6.88 -9.97
N LEU A 125 8.61 6.34 -8.79
CA LEU A 125 9.71 5.39 -8.61
C LEU A 125 9.60 4.24 -9.59
N LEU A 126 8.40 3.71 -9.71
CA LEU A 126 8.15 2.59 -10.57
C LEU A 126 8.41 2.88 -12.05
N LYS A 127 8.01 4.05 -12.52
CA LYS A 127 8.31 4.51 -13.89
C LYS A 127 9.82 4.58 -14.09
N ASP A 128 10.56 5.07 -13.10
CA ASP A 128 12.03 5.15 -13.14
C ASP A 128 12.68 3.76 -13.12
N VAL A 129 12.22 2.84 -12.27
CA VAL A 129 12.66 1.44 -12.25
C VAL A 129 12.42 0.75 -13.61
N GLN A 130 11.26 0.96 -14.22
CA GLN A 130 10.95 0.39 -15.53
C GLN A 130 11.86 0.97 -16.62
N ARG A 131 12.15 2.27 -16.56
CA ARG A 131 13.12 2.92 -17.46
C ARG A 131 14.51 2.31 -17.27
N THR A 132 14.98 2.14 -16.03
CA THR A 132 16.27 1.50 -15.71
C THR A 132 16.32 0.06 -16.23
N ARG A 133 15.30 -0.76 -15.99
CA ARG A 133 15.21 -2.13 -16.51
C ARG A 133 15.30 -2.18 -18.03
N SER A 134 14.61 -1.29 -18.74
CA SER A 134 14.66 -1.24 -20.20
C SER A 134 16.07 -0.92 -20.73
N ARG A 135 16.79 -0.01 -20.06
CA ARG A 135 18.18 0.33 -20.40
C ARG A 135 19.13 -0.82 -20.12
N TYR A 136 19.01 -1.45 -18.96
CA TYR A 136 19.81 -2.62 -18.60
C TYR A 136 19.56 -3.80 -19.56
N LYS A 137 18.31 -4.07 -19.95
CA LYS A 137 17.98 -5.10 -20.95
C LYS A 137 18.62 -4.80 -22.30
N SER A 138 18.58 -3.54 -22.74
CA SER A 138 19.23 -3.11 -23.98
C SER A 138 20.76 -3.26 -23.93
N LEU A 139 21.37 -2.96 -22.78
CA LEU A 139 22.80 -3.14 -22.53
C LEU A 139 23.17 -4.62 -22.55
N LYS A 140 22.48 -5.45 -21.76
CA LYS A 140 22.70 -6.90 -21.69
C LYS A 140 22.58 -7.56 -23.06
N SER A 141 21.55 -7.20 -23.84
CA SER A 141 21.39 -7.71 -25.21
C SER A 141 22.56 -7.33 -26.13
N ALA A 142 23.18 -6.16 -25.94
CA ALA A 142 24.37 -5.77 -26.70
C ALA A 142 25.60 -6.60 -26.30
N LEU A 143 25.79 -6.84 -24.99
CA LEU A 143 26.88 -7.67 -24.48
C LEU A 143 26.72 -9.15 -24.89
N ASP A 144 25.52 -9.70 -24.79
CA ASP A 144 25.23 -11.08 -25.22
C ASP A 144 25.49 -11.27 -26.72
N SER A 145 25.26 -10.23 -27.54
CA SER A 145 25.57 -10.28 -28.98
C SER A 145 27.07 -10.38 -29.26
N LEU A 146 27.92 -9.81 -28.39
CA LEU A 146 29.38 -9.91 -28.49
C LEU A 146 29.87 -11.33 -28.22
N GLN A 147 29.29 -12.00 -27.23
CA GLN A 147 29.68 -13.36 -26.83
C GLN A 147 29.30 -14.42 -27.85
N LYS A 148 28.21 -14.22 -28.60
CA LYS A 148 27.64 -15.22 -29.52
C LYS A 148 28.22 -15.21 -30.94
N THR A 149 29.00 -14.20 -31.32
CA THR A 149 29.59 -14.09 -32.67
C THR A 149 31.12 -14.22 -32.65
N PRO A 150 31.67 -15.45 -32.59
CA PRO A 150 33.11 -15.68 -32.56
C PRO A 150 33.85 -15.35 -33.87
N TYR A 151 33.15 -15.11 -35.00
CA TYR A 151 33.77 -15.09 -36.33
C TYR A 151 33.84 -13.73 -37.06
N SER A 152 33.38 -12.60 -36.49
CA SER A 152 33.71 -11.28 -37.04
C SER A 152 33.49 -10.13 -36.05
N PRO A 153 34.46 -9.85 -35.15
CA PRO A 153 34.34 -8.78 -34.16
C PRO A 153 34.23 -7.38 -34.79
N LYS A 154 34.88 -7.13 -35.95
CA LYS A 154 35.06 -5.77 -36.49
C LYS A 154 33.77 -5.06 -36.92
N SER A 155 32.73 -5.77 -37.37
CA SER A 155 31.50 -5.15 -37.89
C SER A 155 30.46 -4.78 -36.81
N HIS A 156 30.52 -5.43 -35.64
CA HIS A 156 29.55 -5.25 -34.54
C HIS A 156 30.06 -4.33 -33.43
N MET A 157 31.38 -4.18 -33.28
CA MET A 157 31.99 -3.34 -32.25
C MET A 157 31.52 -1.87 -32.27
N PRO A 158 31.36 -1.19 -33.42
CA PRO A 158 30.85 0.18 -33.42
C PRO A 158 29.44 0.28 -32.82
N LYS A 159 28.54 -0.67 -33.15
CA LYS A 159 27.15 -0.68 -32.63
C LYS A 159 27.11 -0.94 -31.13
N ILE A 160 28.00 -1.80 -30.62
CA ILE A 160 28.12 -2.10 -29.19
C ILE A 160 28.68 -0.88 -28.45
N MET A 161 29.73 -0.27 -28.98
CA MET A 161 30.34 0.95 -28.46
C MET A 161 29.30 2.07 -28.35
N THR A 162 28.51 2.32 -29.41
CA THR A 162 27.42 3.31 -29.36
C THR A 162 26.39 3.01 -28.26
N ARG A 163 26.03 1.74 -28.03
CA ARG A 163 25.07 1.36 -26.98
C ARG A 163 25.65 1.53 -25.58
N LEU A 164 26.92 1.21 -25.37
CA LEU A 164 27.64 1.43 -24.12
C LEU A 164 27.77 2.92 -23.80
N THR A 165 28.20 3.72 -24.78
CA THR A 165 28.27 5.19 -24.67
C THR A 165 26.90 5.79 -24.35
N LYS A 166 25.83 5.33 -25.04
CA LYS A 166 24.46 5.77 -24.76
C LYS A 166 24.03 5.43 -23.33
N PHE A 167 24.41 4.25 -22.81
CA PHE A 167 24.09 3.86 -21.44
C PHE A 167 24.82 4.74 -20.41
N CYS A 168 26.13 4.95 -20.59
CA CYS A 168 26.97 5.78 -19.70
C CYS A 168 26.60 7.26 -19.69
N ASN A 169 26.19 7.80 -20.83
CA ASN A 169 25.80 9.20 -20.95
C ASN A 169 24.34 9.43 -20.56
N SER A 170 23.56 8.36 -20.32
CA SER A 170 22.19 8.50 -19.87
C SER A 170 22.14 8.91 -18.39
N LEU A 171 21.40 9.99 -18.09
CA LEU A 171 21.14 10.41 -16.72
C LEU A 171 20.50 9.28 -15.93
N ASN A 172 21.01 9.04 -14.71
CA ASN A 172 20.44 8.08 -13.79
C ASN A 172 19.02 8.54 -13.39
N PRO A 173 17.96 7.81 -13.79
CA PRO A 173 16.60 8.24 -13.52
C PRO A 173 16.23 8.16 -12.03
N LEU A 174 17.05 7.54 -11.18
CA LEU A 174 16.82 7.46 -9.73
C LEU A 174 17.40 8.68 -8.98
N VAL A 175 18.41 9.34 -9.58
CA VAL A 175 19.00 10.60 -9.06
C VAL A 175 18.28 11.83 -9.62
N SER A 176 18.00 11.84 -10.92
CA SER A 176 17.47 13.03 -11.60
C SER A 176 15.95 13.22 -11.47
N SER A 177 15.23 12.24 -10.93
CA SER A 177 13.76 12.28 -10.87
C SER A 177 13.21 12.71 -9.51
N THR A 178 11.93 13.06 -9.52
CA THR A 178 11.02 13.25 -8.38
C THR A 178 10.96 12.10 -7.36
N SER A 179 11.64 10.98 -7.63
CA SER A 179 11.71 9.75 -6.83
C SER A 179 13.05 9.58 -6.07
N SER A 180 13.78 10.68 -5.84
CA SER A 180 15.07 10.59 -5.14
C SER A 180 14.92 10.10 -3.69
N PRO A 181 15.95 9.46 -3.11
CA PRO A 181 15.93 9.04 -1.69
C PRO A 181 15.61 10.18 -0.72
N LEU A 182 15.97 11.43 -1.06
CA LEU A 182 15.63 12.61 -0.27
C LEU A 182 14.11 12.84 -0.20
N ARG A 183 13.39 12.67 -1.31
CA ARG A 183 11.93 12.80 -1.35
C ARG A 183 11.25 11.73 -0.51
N PHE A 184 11.76 10.49 -0.54
CA PHE A 184 11.27 9.43 0.35
C PHE A 184 11.44 9.79 1.82
N LYS A 185 12.60 10.33 2.23
CA LYS A 185 12.81 10.84 3.59
C LYS A 185 11.86 11.98 3.95
N THR A 186 11.57 12.90 3.03
CA THR A 186 10.62 14.00 3.27
C THR A 186 9.20 13.48 3.51
N VAL A 187 8.69 12.61 2.61
CA VAL A 187 7.35 12.02 2.76
C VAL A 187 7.26 11.16 4.03
N GLN A 188 8.33 10.41 4.35
CA GLN A 188 8.44 9.64 5.58
C GLN A 188 8.39 10.53 6.83
N ALA A 189 9.06 11.68 6.84
CA ALA A 189 9.01 12.63 7.95
C ALA A 189 7.60 13.20 8.14
N SER A 190 6.92 13.55 7.03
CA SER A 190 5.51 13.96 7.06
C SER A 190 4.60 12.88 7.61
N CYS A 191 4.76 11.63 7.15
CA CYS A 191 4.01 10.48 7.68
C CYS A 191 4.30 10.23 9.17
N SER A 192 5.53 10.42 9.62
CA SER A 192 5.92 10.27 11.03
C SER A 192 5.28 11.34 11.92
N LYS A 193 5.20 12.57 11.43
CA LYS A 193 4.47 13.67 12.10
C LYS A 193 2.97 13.35 12.18
N LEU A 194 2.39 12.90 11.08
CA LEU A 194 0.99 12.46 11.03
C LEU A 194 0.72 11.31 12.02
N LEU A 195 1.59 10.30 12.09
CA LEU A 195 1.44 9.16 13.01
C LEU A 195 1.35 9.65 14.47
N LYS A 196 2.25 10.55 14.88
CA LYS A 196 2.22 11.16 16.22
C LYS A 196 0.89 11.89 16.49
N SER A 197 0.39 12.63 15.50
CA SER A 197 -0.90 13.33 15.59
C SER A 197 -2.08 12.37 15.72
N ILE A 198 -2.08 11.27 14.95
CA ILE A 198 -3.09 10.20 15.02
C ILE A 198 -3.04 9.55 16.41
N GLU A 199 -1.87 9.17 16.91
CA GLU A 199 -1.69 8.51 18.20
C GLU A 199 -2.14 9.39 19.37
N LEU A 200 -1.70 10.65 19.40
CA LEU A 200 -2.13 11.63 20.40
C LEU A 200 -3.65 11.72 20.47
N ARG A 201 -4.29 11.74 19.29
CA ARG A 201 -5.74 11.90 19.19
C ARG A 201 -6.49 10.62 19.51
N ARG A 202 -5.99 9.46 19.09
CA ARG A 202 -6.49 8.15 19.52
C ARG A 202 -6.50 8.05 21.04
N ASN A 203 -5.39 8.43 21.68
CA ASN A 203 -5.25 8.42 23.14
C ASN A 203 -6.24 9.37 23.81
N LYS A 204 -6.41 10.60 23.29
CA LYS A 204 -7.41 11.56 23.78
C LYS A 204 -8.84 11.02 23.63
N THR A 205 -9.18 10.38 22.50
CA THR A 205 -10.51 9.79 22.28
C THR A 205 -10.76 8.61 23.20
N ASN A 206 -9.76 7.77 23.45
CA ASN A 206 -9.86 6.64 24.37
C ASN A 206 -10.03 7.09 25.82
N ALA A 207 -9.28 8.11 26.25
CA ALA A 207 -9.43 8.68 27.58
C ALA A 207 -10.85 9.23 27.80
N LYS A 208 -11.40 9.97 26.83
CA LYS A 208 -12.80 10.45 26.86
C LYS A 208 -13.80 9.30 26.93
N LEU A 209 -13.61 8.27 26.10
CA LEU A 209 -14.48 7.10 26.09
C LEU A 209 -14.46 6.36 27.44
N GLN A 210 -13.28 6.19 28.04
CA GLN A 210 -13.15 5.58 29.36
C GLN A 210 -13.83 6.43 30.45
N LEU A 211 -13.71 7.75 30.38
CA LEU A 211 -14.38 8.66 31.33
C LEU A 211 -15.90 8.54 31.23
N ILE A 212 -16.47 8.54 30.02
CA ILE A 212 -17.92 8.37 29.83
C ILE A 212 -18.37 6.99 30.33
N LYS A 213 -17.62 5.92 30.03
CA LYS A 213 -17.93 4.57 30.54
C LYS A 213 -17.91 4.50 32.07
N LYS A 214 -16.94 5.18 32.72
CA LYS A 214 -16.89 5.29 34.19
C LYS A 214 -18.10 6.06 34.73
N PHE A 215 -18.48 7.17 34.10
CA PHE A 215 -19.63 7.97 34.51
C PHE A 215 -20.95 7.21 34.32
N GLN A 216 -21.12 6.50 33.20
CA GLN A 216 -22.27 5.62 32.96
C GLN A 216 -22.38 4.54 34.04
N ARG A 217 -21.26 3.89 34.40
CA ARG A 217 -21.25 2.89 35.47
C ARG A 217 -21.67 3.48 36.82
N SER A 218 -21.20 4.68 37.15
CA SER A 218 -21.59 5.39 38.38
C SER A 218 -23.07 5.81 38.35
N SER A 219 -23.55 6.31 37.21
CA SER A 219 -24.94 6.73 37.03
C SER A 219 -25.91 5.55 37.15
N VAL A 220 -25.56 4.35 36.67
CA VAL A 220 -26.39 3.15 36.85
C VAL A 220 -26.52 2.82 38.34
N VAL A 221 -25.42 2.87 39.09
CA VAL A 221 -25.44 2.63 40.54
C VAL A 221 -26.29 3.67 41.27
N PHE A 222 -26.14 4.95 40.90
CA PHE A 222 -26.91 6.04 41.49
C PHE A 222 -28.41 5.96 41.17
N VAL A 223 -28.78 5.66 39.92
CA VAL A 223 -30.19 5.48 39.52
C VAL A 223 -30.79 4.28 40.25
N MET A 224 -30.07 3.16 40.36
CA MET A 224 -30.55 1.98 41.11
C MET A 224 -30.80 2.32 42.60
N ALA A 225 -29.87 3.05 43.23
CA ALA A 225 -30.03 3.48 44.62
C ALA A 225 -31.24 4.43 44.78
N LEU A 226 -31.38 5.43 43.90
CA LEU A 226 -32.52 6.34 43.90
C LEU A 226 -33.84 5.63 43.65
N THR A 227 -33.90 4.66 42.74
CA THR A 227 -35.14 3.91 42.48
C THR A 227 -35.58 3.11 43.70
N ILE A 228 -34.65 2.47 44.42
CA ILE A 228 -34.96 1.72 45.65
C ILE A 228 -35.51 2.69 46.71
N SER A 229 -34.84 3.82 46.95
CA SER A 229 -35.29 4.82 47.91
C SER A 229 -36.63 5.46 47.53
N LEU A 230 -36.87 5.73 46.25
CA LEU A 230 -38.08 6.38 45.77
C LEU A 230 -39.27 5.41 45.70
N THR A 231 -39.08 4.12 45.45
CA THR A 231 -40.17 3.13 45.56
C THR A 231 -40.77 3.06 46.96
N VAL A 232 -39.97 3.31 48.02
CA VAL A 232 -40.46 3.40 49.41
C VAL A 232 -41.32 4.65 49.63
N ILE A 233 -41.03 5.75 48.93
CA ILE A 233 -41.72 7.05 49.07
C ILE A 233 -42.96 7.14 48.14
N VAL A 234 -42.94 6.48 46.99
CA VAL A 234 -44.07 6.52 46.03
C VAL A 234 -45.23 5.63 46.48
N ALA A 235 -44.98 4.62 47.31
CA ALA A 235 -46.04 3.85 47.97
C ALA A 235 -46.98 4.74 48.83
N THR A 236 -46.57 5.97 49.18
CA THR A 236 -47.39 6.92 49.96
C THR A 236 -48.00 8.08 49.16
N HIS A 237 -47.55 8.42 47.95
CA HIS A 237 -48.10 9.55 47.18
C HIS A 237 -48.24 9.25 45.66
N ALA A 238 -49.48 9.32 45.15
CA ALA A 238 -49.93 8.77 43.87
C ALA A 238 -49.63 9.57 42.59
N LEU A 239 -48.57 10.39 42.53
CA LEU A 239 -48.27 11.18 41.33
C LEU A 239 -46.77 11.24 41.06
N ALA A 240 -46.25 10.39 40.16
CA ALA A 240 -44.90 10.57 39.62
C ALA A 240 -44.68 9.94 38.24
N LEU A 241 -45.41 10.40 37.21
CA LEU A 241 -45.10 10.09 35.81
C LEU A 241 -43.92 10.91 35.24
N ILE A 242 -43.29 11.79 36.03
CA ILE A 242 -42.35 12.83 35.54
C ILE A 242 -40.87 12.39 35.54
N VAL A 243 -40.50 11.30 36.22
CA VAL A 243 -39.08 10.92 36.41
C VAL A 243 -38.47 10.18 35.19
N ALA A 244 -39.29 9.59 34.32
CA ALA A 244 -38.80 8.76 33.21
C ALA A 244 -38.34 9.54 31.97
N ALA A 245 -38.88 10.74 31.70
CA ALA A 245 -38.58 11.47 30.47
C ALA A 245 -37.16 12.10 30.43
N PRO A 246 -36.65 12.73 31.51
CA PRO A 246 -35.29 13.32 31.51
C PRO A 246 -34.18 12.26 31.47
N THR A 247 -34.41 11.10 32.11
CA THR A 247 -33.43 9.99 32.18
C THR A 247 -33.24 9.30 30.83
N LEU A 248 -34.29 9.12 30.04
CA LEU A 248 -34.21 8.54 28.69
C LEU A 248 -33.48 9.46 27.69
N MET A 249 -33.69 10.78 27.77
CA MET A 249 -33.04 11.77 26.91
C MET A 249 -31.53 11.88 27.19
N ILE A 250 -31.12 11.87 28.46
CA ILE A 250 -29.69 11.91 28.84
C ILE A 250 -28.99 10.60 28.45
N GLY A 251 -29.63 9.45 28.67
CA GLY A 251 -29.09 8.13 28.33
C GLY A 251 -28.83 7.95 26.83
N SER A 252 -29.77 8.37 25.99
CA SER A 252 -29.66 8.27 24.53
C SER A 252 -28.56 9.17 23.94
N PHE A 253 -28.43 10.41 24.42
CA PHE A 253 -27.35 11.32 24.01
C PHE A 253 -25.96 10.78 24.40
N GLN A 254 -25.81 10.27 25.63
CA GLN A 254 -24.56 9.66 26.09
C GLN A 254 -24.22 8.40 25.28
N LEU A 255 -25.19 7.53 24.99
CA LEU A 255 -24.98 6.32 24.20
C LEU A 255 -24.61 6.63 22.75
N MET A 256 -25.23 7.65 22.14
CA MET A 256 -24.86 8.07 20.78
C MET A 256 -23.44 8.67 20.75
N SER A 257 -23.07 9.43 21.79
CA SER A 257 -21.73 9.98 21.96
C SER A 257 -20.67 8.87 22.13
N THR A 258 -20.91 7.86 22.98
CA THR A 258 -19.96 6.75 23.16
C THR A 258 -19.74 5.96 21.89
N LYS A 259 -20.80 5.65 21.14
CA LYS A 259 -20.70 4.96 19.83
C LYS A 259 -19.86 5.78 18.83
N LYS A 260 -20.08 7.09 18.75
CA LYS A 260 -19.29 7.99 17.88
C LYS A 260 -17.81 8.03 18.28
N LEU A 261 -17.51 8.14 19.58
CA LEU A 261 -16.13 8.11 20.08
C LEU A 261 -15.45 6.76 19.84
N ALA A 262 -16.17 5.65 20.04
CA ALA A 262 -15.65 4.31 19.77
C ALA A 262 -15.30 4.13 18.29
N ARG A 263 -16.19 4.56 17.38
CA ARG A 263 -15.95 4.55 15.93
C ARG A 263 -14.75 5.40 15.55
N SER A 264 -14.66 6.63 16.08
CA SER A 264 -13.50 7.51 15.85
C SER A 264 -12.20 6.89 16.33
N SER A 265 -12.20 6.24 17.51
CA SER A 265 -11.02 5.57 18.04
C SER A 265 -10.59 4.40 17.14
N ALA A 266 -11.54 3.57 16.69
CA ALA A 266 -11.26 2.47 15.77
C ALA A 266 -10.70 2.97 14.42
N GLN A 267 -11.26 4.04 13.87
CA GLN A 267 -10.74 4.66 12.63
C GLN A 267 -9.31 5.20 12.81
N LEU A 268 -9.04 5.86 13.93
CA LEU A 268 -7.69 6.36 14.25
C LEU A 268 -6.71 5.21 14.50
N ASP A 269 -7.13 4.10 15.09
CA ASP A 269 -6.30 2.92 15.27
C ASP A 269 -5.90 2.28 13.92
N ILE A 270 -6.86 2.14 13.00
CA ILE A 270 -6.62 1.65 11.64
C ILE A 270 -5.67 2.61 10.90
N ALA A 271 -5.93 3.92 10.97
CA ALA A 271 -5.07 4.93 10.34
C ALA A 271 -3.65 4.92 10.92
N ALA A 272 -3.49 4.75 12.24
CA ALA A 272 -2.19 4.65 12.90
C ALA A 272 -1.42 3.42 12.40
N LYS A 273 -2.07 2.24 12.39
CA LYS A 273 -1.48 1.00 11.87
C LYS A 273 -1.05 1.14 10.41
N GLY A 274 -1.93 1.67 9.56
CA GLY A 274 -1.61 1.91 8.15
C GLY A 274 -0.45 2.90 7.96
N THR A 275 -0.42 3.99 8.72
CA THR A 275 0.66 4.99 8.65
C THR A 275 1.99 4.41 9.14
N TYR A 276 1.97 3.60 10.20
CA TYR A 276 3.17 2.91 10.70
C TYR A 276 3.75 1.95 9.66
N ILE A 277 2.90 1.14 9.03
CA ILE A 277 3.31 0.25 7.93
C ILE A 277 3.92 1.06 6.79
N LEU A 278 3.23 2.12 6.36
CA LEU A 278 3.71 2.99 5.28
C LEU A 278 5.09 3.60 5.58
N ILE A 279 5.33 4.09 6.79
CA ILE A 279 6.64 4.65 7.20
C ILE A 279 7.75 3.60 7.07
N ARG A 280 7.47 2.35 7.46
CA ARG A 280 8.43 1.24 7.39
C ARG A 280 8.69 0.79 5.95
N ASP A 281 7.65 0.79 5.13
CA ASP A 281 7.76 0.48 3.71
C ASP A 281 8.57 1.56 2.98
N LEU A 282 8.33 2.84 3.28
CA LEU A 282 9.11 3.96 2.74
C LEU A 282 10.59 3.89 3.15
N ASP A 283 10.91 3.46 4.38
CA ASP A 283 12.30 3.23 4.81
C ASP A 283 12.97 2.13 3.96
N THR A 284 12.27 1.00 3.83
CA THR A 284 12.74 -0.14 3.05
C THR A 284 12.95 0.24 1.59
N ILE A 285 11.97 0.91 0.99
CA ILE A 285 12.05 1.42 -0.38
C ILE A 285 13.21 2.40 -0.52
N SER A 286 13.37 3.37 0.38
CA SER A 286 14.47 4.35 0.30
C SER A 286 15.84 3.67 0.30
N ARG A 287 16.03 2.61 1.11
CA ARG A 287 17.29 1.84 1.16
C ARG A 287 17.52 1.06 -0.13
N LEU A 288 16.48 0.44 -0.68
CA LEU A 288 16.56 -0.30 -1.95
C LEU A 288 16.83 0.63 -3.14
N VAL A 289 16.22 1.81 -3.16
CA VAL A 289 16.48 2.84 -4.18
C VAL A 289 17.91 3.33 -4.08
N GLY A 290 18.43 3.58 -2.87
CA GLY A 290 19.83 3.93 -2.66
C GLY A 290 20.77 2.86 -3.21
N ARG A 291 20.57 1.60 -2.84
CA ARG A 291 21.39 0.50 -3.36
C ARG A 291 21.33 0.37 -4.88
N LEU A 292 20.13 0.43 -5.47
CA LEU A 292 19.96 0.36 -6.92
C LEU A 292 20.65 1.54 -7.62
N ASN A 293 20.66 2.71 -6.98
CA ASN A 293 21.38 3.87 -7.46
C ASN A 293 22.88 3.63 -7.50
N ASP A 294 23.45 3.17 -6.38
CA ASP A 294 24.88 2.89 -6.23
C ASP A 294 25.34 1.83 -7.25
N GLU A 295 24.57 0.74 -7.41
CA GLU A 295 24.83 -0.30 -8.42
C GLU A 295 24.78 0.25 -9.85
N LEU A 296 23.87 1.17 -10.15
CA LEU A 296 23.78 1.78 -11.48
C LEU A 296 24.94 2.74 -11.75
N GLU A 297 25.35 3.53 -10.76
CA GLU A 297 26.52 4.43 -10.85
C GLU A 297 27.81 3.65 -11.03
N ASP A 298 27.99 2.56 -10.27
CA ASP A 298 29.15 1.66 -10.40
C ASP A 298 29.22 1.03 -11.80
N LEU A 299 28.10 0.49 -12.31
CA LEU A 299 28.03 -0.02 -13.68
C LEU A 299 28.36 1.05 -14.73
N GLN A 300 27.86 2.28 -14.55
CA GLN A 300 28.21 3.38 -15.45
C GLN A 300 29.70 3.74 -15.38
N ALA A 301 30.30 3.75 -14.20
CA ALA A 301 31.73 4.02 -14.00
C ALA A 301 32.60 2.94 -14.66
N ILE A 302 32.27 1.66 -14.47
CA ILE A 302 32.96 0.53 -15.11
C ILE A 302 32.89 0.67 -16.63
N ILE A 303 31.70 0.88 -17.20
CA ILE A 303 31.58 1.00 -18.66
C ILE A 303 32.33 2.24 -19.16
N ARG A 304 32.27 3.38 -18.47
CA ARG A 304 33.07 4.58 -18.84
C ARG A 304 34.56 4.27 -18.86
N PHE A 305 35.07 3.57 -17.86
CA PHE A 305 36.47 3.14 -17.82
C PHE A 305 36.83 2.26 -19.03
N TRP A 306 35.99 1.28 -19.38
CA TRP A 306 36.17 0.45 -20.58
C TRP A 306 36.11 1.26 -21.88
N LEU A 307 35.21 2.23 -21.99
CA LEU A 307 35.10 3.10 -23.18
C LEU A 307 36.37 3.95 -23.37
N VAL A 308 36.91 4.51 -22.28
CA VAL A 308 38.14 5.31 -22.32
C VAL A 308 39.34 4.44 -22.69
N ARG A 309 39.46 3.25 -22.09
CA ARG A 309 40.61 2.35 -22.31
C ARG A 309 40.54 1.59 -23.64
N GLY A 310 39.34 1.24 -24.10
CA GLY A 310 39.09 0.58 -25.39
C GLY A 310 39.18 1.52 -26.60
N GLY A 311 39.35 2.83 -26.36
CA GLY A 311 39.67 3.84 -27.38
C GLY A 311 41.14 3.88 -27.79
N ASP A 312 42.02 3.12 -27.12
CA ASP A 312 43.45 3.02 -27.46
C ASP A 312 43.75 1.67 -28.16
N PRO A 313 43.72 1.60 -29.51
CA PRO A 313 44.09 0.40 -30.25
C PRO A 313 45.58 -0.01 -30.10
N VAL A 314 46.37 0.69 -29.28
CA VAL A 314 47.83 0.50 -29.20
C VAL A 314 48.28 -0.39 -28.03
N GLN A 315 47.46 -0.60 -26.99
CA GLN A 315 47.92 -1.37 -25.81
C GLN A 315 47.70 -2.90 -25.87
N LEU A 316 46.92 -3.41 -26.82
CA LEU A 316 46.70 -4.86 -26.97
C LEU A 316 47.71 -5.56 -27.91
N GLN A 317 48.60 -4.83 -28.58
CA GLN A 317 49.71 -5.42 -29.35
C GLN A 317 51.03 -5.48 -28.60
N LEU A 318 51.25 -4.62 -27.59
CA LEU A 318 52.51 -4.57 -26.85
C LEU A 318 52.66 -5.66 -25.77
N GLN A 319 51.60 -6.42 -25.46
CA GLN A 319 51.65 -7.53 -24.52
C GLN A 319 51.69 -8.91 -25.21
N ALA A 320 51.72 -8.95 -26.55
CA ALA A 320 51.88 -10.18 -27.35
C ALA A 320 53.17 -10.17 -28.20
N SER A 321 54.07 -9.20 -27.99
CA SER A 321 55.37 -9.11 -28.67
C SER A 321 56.50 -8.65 -27.74
N GLY A 322 56.34 -8.86 -26.44
CA GLY A 322 57.39 -8.72 -25.43
C GLY A 322 57.65 -10.05 -24.74
#